data_AF-A0AA36HYM8-F1
#
_entry.id   AF-A0AA36HYM8-F1
#
_cell.length_a   1.000
_cell.length_b   1.000
_cell.length_c   1.000
_cell.angle_alpha   90.00
_cell.angle_beta   90.00
_cell.angle_gamma   90.00
#
_symmetry.space_group_name_H-M   'P 1'
#
loop_
_entity.id
_entity.type
_entity.pdbx_description
1 polymer ?
#
loop_
_entity_poly.entity_id
_entity_poly.type
_entity_poly.pdbx_seq_one_letter_code
_entity_poly.pdbx_strand_id
1 'polypeptide(L)'
;MPSCSRSVRVRCAFWREHAEKLATCQAGTCILLYQVLVEKKKEGSWEIGSWRGTQILECPEELAKNIGERIMEPGDCRMLTLIPTRNWKECEAVQSTLSALVGTIVPGQLRKVDTVFLVSGLQIMGLSSVKSETDEWILSSCSTCKRAFPCQAHPDAAEEKRVALRAVFADSDCQCSMVLYHDHVELALQEQGYSLPNPCKDTAELRSEVRNAFRSALWTCKVTFRENDYQQILELECRHLTPFLPFNQDCPDLTPHMLELPRCSLGGGCPVAALRDLRVDTDLGSLTIQEIDAPSVRALVMFNEVQLPDDESLQQDPQSASAMRVKRSVDCCLSVPDAETLLPFRSKIRAAGPASAVNWILRARPGEVHQVVIMQADAENEWSVLWHVEVHEKAVLAVNAYYSHIISKQTAAAALSYASEWTPGKRVRTLRDSMPTPFKTSSAWQDQC
;
A
#
# COMPACT_ATOMS: atom_id res chain seq x y z
N MET A 1 -41.75 -30.53 27.39
CA MET A 1 -40.54 -29.78 27.00
C MET A 1 -40.00 -30.38 25.71
N PRO A 2 -39.96 -29.65 24.58
CA PRO A 2 -39.24 -30.11 23.41
C PRO A 2 -37.91 -29.34 23.29
N SER A 3 -36.80 -29.96 23.70
CA SER A 3 -35.45 -29.53 23.34
C SER A 3 -35.15 -30.01 21.92
N CYS A 4 -35.49 -29.19 20.93
CA CYS A 4 -35.11 -29.45 19.54
C CYS A 4 -33.76 -28.74 19.27
N SER A 5 -32.67 -29.49 19.37
CA SER A 5 -31.36 -29.08 18.87
C SER A 5 -31.48 -28.72 17.38
N ARG A 6 -31.29 -27.44 17.02
CA ARG A 6 -31.28 -27.02 15.62
C ARG A 6 -30.02 -27.55 14.93
N SER A 7 -30.12 -28.74 14.34
CA SER A 7 -29.13 -29.20 13.36
C SER A 7 -29.17 -28.25 12.15
N VAL A 8 -28.04 -27.61 11.84
CA VAL A 8 -27.92 -26.82 10.61
C VAL A 8 -27.83 -27.81 9.46
N ARG A 9 -28.91 -27.93 8.70
CA ARG A 9 -28.90 -28.72 7.46
C ARG A 9 -28.23 -27.90 6.37
N VAL A 10 -27.06 -28.35 5.94
CA VAL A 10 -26.33 -27.77 4.82
C VAL A 10 -26.55 -28.67 3.60
N ARG A 11 -26.86 -28.07 2.45
CA ARG A 11 -27.02 -28.82 1.20
C ARG A 11 -25.64 -29.15 0.63
N CYS A 12 -25.45 -30.37 0.15
CA CYS A 12 -24.24 -30.77 -0.57
C CYS A 12 -24.55 -30.88 -2.07
N ALA A 13 -23.88 -30.08 -2.90
CA ALA A 13 -24.03 -30.06 -4.36
C ALA A 13 -22.70 -30.46 -5.04
N PHE A 14 -22.44 -31.76 -5.04
CA PHE A 14 -21.23 -32.36 -5.59
C PHE A 14 -21.50 -32.89 -7.00
N TRP A 15 -20.50 -32.88 -7.88
CA TRP A 15 -20.65 -33.31 -9.27
C TRP A 15 -19.64 -34.41 -9.63
N ARG A 16 -20.04 -35.31 -10.53
CA ARG A 16 -19.20 -36.38 -11.11
C ARG A 16 -18.59 -37.30 -10.02
N GLU A 17 -17.28 -37.55 -10.07
CA GLU A 17 -16.55 -38.45 -9.18
C GLU A 17 -16.77 -38.15 -7.69
N HIS A 18 -16.93 -36.87 -7.32
CA HIS A 18 -17.19 -36.50 -5.93
C HIS A 18 -18.62 -36.79 -5.50
N ALA A 19 -19.59 -36.72 -6.42
CA ALA A 19 -20.97 -37.13 -6.15
C ALA A 19 -21.07 -38.64 -5.96
N GLU A 20 -20.37 -39.41 -6.80
CA GLU A 20 -20.26 -40.87 -6.68
C GLU A 20 -19.59 -41.25 -5.35
N LYS A 21 -18.46 -40.62 -5.03
CA LYS A 21 -17.74 -40.87 -3.77
C LYS A 21 -18.60 -40.50 -2.54
N LEU A 22 -19.31 -39.38 -2.57
CA LEU A 22 -20.22 -39.01 -1.49
C LEU A 22 -21.39 -40.01 -1.35
N ALA A 23 -21.89 -40.54 -2.48
CA ALA A 23 -22.96 -41.53 -2.48
C ALA A 23 -22.51 -42.90 -1.93
N THR A 24 -21.21 -43.20 -1.93
CA THR A 24 -20.66 -44.40 -1.27
C THR A 24 -20.61 -44.29 0.26
N CYS A 25 -20.67 -43.07 0.81
CA CYS A 25 -20.69 -42.87 2.25
C CYS A 25 -22.08 -43.18 2.81
N GLN A 26 -22.17 -44.05 3.83
CA GLN A 26 -23.44 -44.40 4.45
C GLN A 26 -24.02 -43.22 5.24
N ALA A 27 -25.35 -43.05 5.18
CA ALA A 27 -26.00 -42.03 5.99
C ALA A 27 -25.71 -42.27 7.48
N GLY A 28 -25.23 -41.22 8.17
CA GLY A 28 -24.81 -41.30 9.58
C GLY A 28 -23.30 -41.46 9.78
N THR A 29 -22.51 -41.67 8.73
CA THR A 29 -21.04 -41.65 8.83
C THR A 29 -20.49 -40.22 8.86
N CYS A 30 -19.49 -39.97 9.70
CA CYS A 30 -18.73 -38.73 9.69
C CYS A 30 -17.72 -38.75 8.53
N ILE A 31 -17.72 -37.70 7.72
CA ILE A 31 -16.78 -37.52 6.60
C ILE A 31 -16.01 -36.22 6.76
N LEU A 32 -14.79 -36.19 6.23
CA LEU A 32 -13.97 -34.99 6.14
C LEU A 32 -14.02 -34.46 4.71
N LEU A 33 -14.37 -33.19 4.58
CA LEU A 33 -14.45 -32.49 3.30
C LEU A 33 -13.32 -31.46 3.23
N TYR A 34 -12.35 -31.69 2.36
CA TYR A 34 -11.23 -30.78 2.12
C TYR A 34 -11.47 -29.96 0.87
N GLN A 35 -11.05 -28.69 0.90
CA GLN A 35 -11.10 -27.78 -0.24
C GLN A 35 -12.48 -27.82 -0.92
N VAL A 36 -13.52 -27.36 -0.22
CA VAL A 36 -14.87 -27.26 -0.76
C VAL A 36 -15.27 -25.81 -1.01
N LEU A 37 -16.19 -25.61 -1.93
CA LEU A 37 -16.84 -24.32 -2.14
C LEU A 37 -17.97 -24.17 -1.14
N VAL A 38 -18.12 -23.00 -0.53
CA VAL A 38 -19.21 -22.71 0.41
C VAL A 38 -19.98 -21.51 -0.10
N GLU A 39 -21.26 -21.73 -0.44
CA GLU A 39 -22.15 -20.71 -0.97
C GLU A 39 -23.35 -20.50 -0.05
N LYS A 40 -23.73 -19.24 0.17
CA LYS A 40 -25.00 -18.90 0.83
C LYS A 40 -26.09 -18.74 -0.22
N LYS A 41 -27.16 -19.52 -0.13
CA LYS A 41 -28.33 -19.41 -1.02
C LYS A 41 -29.32 -18.37 -0.50
N LYS A 42 -30.20 -17.90 -1.39
CA LYS A 42 -31.13 -16.76 -1.16
C LYS A 42 -32.05 -16.93 0.06
N GLU A 43 -32.35 -18.16 0.47
CA GLU A 43 -33.25 -18.47 1.58
C GLU A 43 -32.53 -18.67 2.93
N GLY A 44 -31.26 -18.26 3.03
CA GLY A 44 -30.45 -18.46 4.25
C GLY A 44 -29.96 -19.89 4.46
N SER A 45 -30.21 -20.78 3.49
CA SER A 45 -29.59 -22.10 3.42
C SER A 45 -28.15 -21.99 2.89
N TRP A 46 -27.29 -22.88 3.38
CA TRP A 46 -25.90 -22.98 2.94
C TRP A 46 -25.75 -24.18 2.01
N GLU A 47 -24.89 -24.04 1.00
CA GLU A 47 -24.53 -25.10 0.07
C GLU A 47 -23.02 -25.32 0.08
N ILE A 48 -22.62 -26.58 0.16
CA ILE A 48 -21.24 -27.02 0.00
C ILE A 48 -21.12 -27.66 -1.38
N GLY A 49 -20.24 -27.11 -2.22
CA GLY A 49 -19.95 -27.60 -3.57
C GLY A 49 -18.55 -28.20 -3.68
N SER A 50 -18.36 -29.06 -4.68
CA SER A 50 -17.04 -29.58 -5.06
C SER A 50 -16.37 -28.73 -6.13
N TRP A 51 -15.05 -28.60 -6.08
CA TRP A 51 -14.20 -28.16 -7.20
C TRP A 51 -13.07 -29.18 -7.44
N ARG A 52 -12.15 -28.88 -8.37
CA ARG A 52 -11.10 -29.83 -8.80
C ARG A 52 -10.17 -30.32 -7.67
N GLY A 53 -10.02 -29.54 -6.59
CA GLY A 53 -9.19 -29.91 -5.43
C GLY A 53 -9.95 -30.60 -4.30
N THR A 54 -11.27 -30.81 -4.44
CA THR A 54 -12.07 -31.36 -3.35
C THR A 54 -11.67 -32.78 -3.01
N GLN A 55 -11.48 -33.07 -1.73
CA GLN A 55 -11.26 -34.44 -1.25
C GLN A 55 -12.29 -34.80 -0.20
N ILE A 56 -12.91 -35.96 -0.38
CA ILE A 56 -13.83 -36.56 0.59
C ILE A 56 -13.07 -37.73 1.22
N LEU A 57 -12.84 -37.67 2.53
CA LEU A 57 -12.16 -38.73 3.28
C LEU A 57 -13.07 -39.24 4.40
N GLU A 58 -12.89 -40.49 4.80
CA GLU A 58 -13.51 -41.00 6.02
C GLU A 58 -12.93 -40.27 7.23
N CYS A 59 -13.79 -39.89 8.17
CA CYS A 59 -13.33 -39.28 9.41
C CYS A 59 -12.77 -40.38 10.34
N PRO A 60 -11.53 -40.28 10.83
CA PRO A 60 -10.99 -41.23 11.79
C PRO A 60 -11.89 -41.37 13.01
N GLU A 61 -12.07 -42.59 13.53
CA GLU A 61 -13.03 -42.87 14.62
C GLU A 61 -12.81 -42.02 15.87
N GLU A 62 -11.55 -41.78 16.26
CA GLU A 62 -11.21 -40.91 17.38
C GLU A 62 -11.65 -39.45 17.16
N LEU A 63 -11.49 -38.96 15.94
CA LEU A 63 -11.91 -37.60 15.56
C LEU A 63 -13.44 -37.51 15.47
N ALA A 64 -14.09 -38.52 14.89
CA ALA A 64 -15.55 -38.62 14.81
C ALA A 64 -16.18 -38.69 16.21
N LYS A 65 -15.59 -39.44 17.14
CA LYS A 65 -16.03 -39.53 18.54
C LYS A 65 -15.85 -38.19 19.27
N ASN A 66 -14.68 -37.57 19.16
CA ASN A 66 -14.41 -36.24 19.75
C ASN A 66 -15.35 -35.15 19.20
N ILE A 67 -15.66 -35.19 17.90
CA ILE A 67 -16.59 -34.26 17.28
C ILE A 67 -18.04 -34.58 17.70
N GLY A 68 -18.43 -35.85 17.72
CA GLY A 68 -19.77 -36.29 18.14
C GLY A 68 -20.10 -35.92 19.59
N GLU A 69 -19.15 -36.11 20.51
CA GLU A 69 -19.28 -35.69 21.91
C GLU A 69 -19.39 -34.16 22.05
N ARG A 70 -18.74 -33.41 21.16
CA ARG A 70 -18.75 -31.93 21.15
C ARG A 70 -19.93 -31.28 20.41
N ILE A 71 -20.57 -31.97 19.47
CA ILE A 71 -21.75 -31.50 18.71
C ILE A 71 -23.05 -31.64 19.51
N MET A 72 -23.08 -32.53 20.52
CA MET A 72 -24.24 -32.75 21.40
C MET A 72 -24.54 -31.55 22.33
N GLU A 73 -23.63 -30.57 22.44
CA GLU A 73 -23.89 -29.30 23.11
C GLU A 73 -24.68 -28.36 22.18
N PRO A 74 -25.87 -27.88 22.57
CA PRO A 74 -26.64 -26.95 21.74
C PRO A 74 -25.93 -25.59 21.69
N GLY A 75 -25.29 -25.28 20.57
CA GLY A 75 -24.70 -23.95 20.35
C GLY A 75 -23.56 -23.93 19.33
N ASP A 76 -23.87 -23.33 18.18
CA ASP A 76 -22.99 -22.84 17.12
C ASP A 76 -22.13 -23.82 16.31
N CYS A 77 -22.00 -23.46 15.02
CA CYS A 77 -21.05 -24.02 14.08
C CYS A 77 -19.63 -23.71 14.60
N ARG A 78 -18.96 -24.67 15.23
CA ARG A 78 -17.62 -24.47 15.81
C ARG A 78 -16.54 -24.76 14.78
N MET A 79 -15.76 -23.72 14.44
CA MET A 79 -14.56 -23.84 13.62
C MET A 79 -13.48 -24.58 14.43
N LEU A 80 -13.13 -25.81 14.01
CA LEU A 80 -12.18 -26.67 14.74
C LEU A 80 -10.70 -26.36 14.45
N THR A 81 -10.43 -25.67 13.34
CA THR A 81 -9.10 -25.17 12.99
C THR A 81 -8.98 -23.71 13.43
N LEU A 82 -8.08 -23.44 14.38
CA LEU A 82 -7.48 -22.10 14.50
C LEU A 82 -6.90 -21.76 13.12
N ILE A 83 -7.47 -20.78 12.44
CA ILE A 83 -6.85 -20.25 11.22
C ILE A 83 -5.53 -19.65 11.70
N PRO A 84 -4.36 -20.19 11.28
CA PRO A 84 -3.09 -19.65 11.71
C PRO A 84 -3.03 -18.19 11.28
N THR A 85 -2.96 -17.25 12.22
CA THR A 85 -2.65 -15.87 11.88
C THR A 85 -1.17 -15.81 11.54
N ARG A 86 -0.85 -15.80 10.23
CA ARG A 86 0.52 -15.68 9.74
C ARG A 86 1.16 -14.41 10.31
N ASN A 87 2.32 -14.54 10.95
CA ASN A 87 3.09 -13.39 11.38
C ASN A 87 3.76 -12.74 10.16
N TRP A 88 3.08 -11.74 9.58
CA TRP A 88 3.58 -11.05 8.40
C TRP A 88 4.91 -10.33 8.67
N LYS A 89 5.20 -9.90 9.90
CA LYS A 89 6.47 -9.23 10.25
C LYS A 89 7.68 -10.14 10.05
N GLU A 90 7.59 -11.39 10.49
CA GLU A 90 8.70 -12.38 10.46
C GLU A 90 8.69 -13.27 9.22
N CYS A 91 7.59 -13.29 8.47
CA CYS A 91 7.44 -14.06 7.24
C CYS A 91 8.55 -13.79 6.20
N GLU A 92 9.11 -14.84 5.58
CA GLU A 92 10.02 -14.65 4.44
C GLU A 92 9.31 -13.94 3.27
N ALA A 93 10.05 -13.12 2.54
CA ALA A 93 9.51 -12.35 1.43
C ALA A 93 10.56 -12.15 0.33
N VAL A 94 10.08 -12.15 -0.91
CA VAL A 94 10.89 -11.91 -2.11
C VAL A 94 11.03 -10.40 -2.33
N GLN A 95 12.26 -9.90 -2.43
CA GLN A 95 12.49 -8.49 -2.76
C GLN A 95 11.97 -8.14 -4.15
N SER A 96 11.23 -7.04 -4.30
CA SER A 96 10.73 -6.56 -5.59
C SER A 96 10.56 -5.04 -5.59
N THR A 97 10.33 -4.48 -6.77
CA THR A 97 9.87 -3.10 -6.96
C THR A 97 8.34 -3.08 -7.09
N LEU A 98 7.70 -1.94 -6.78
CA LEU A 98 6.25 -1.82 -6.91
C LEU A 98 5.85 -1.95 -8.39
N SER A 99 6.61 -1.29 -9.26
CA SER A 99 6.35 -1.30 -10.70
C SER A 99 6.41 -2.69 -11.33
N ALA A 100 7.38 -3.52 -10.93
CA ALA A 100 7.43 -4.90 -11.39
C ALA A 100 6.21 -5.71 -10.98
N LEU A 101 5.72 -5.53 -9.74
CA LEU A 101 4.53 -6.22 -9.22
C LEU A 101 3.25 -5.75 -9.88
N VAL A 102 3.05 -4.43 -10.02
CA VAL A 102 1.89 -3.87 -10.73
C VAL A 102 1.87 -4.35 -12.18
N GLY A 103 3.04 -4.41 -12.83
CA GLY A 103 3.16 -4.93 -14.19
C GLY A 103 2.78 -6.41 -14.32
N THR A 104 2.78 -7.20 -13.23
CA THR A 104 2.29 -8.58 -13.25
C THR A 104 0.77 -8.70 -13.26
N ILE A 105 0.04 -7.64 -12.91
CA ILE A 105 -1.41 -7.62 -12.89
C ILE A 105 -1.91 -7.63 -14.35
N VAL A 106 -2.77 -8.59 -14.66
CA VAL A 106 -3.39 -8.74 -15.98
C VAL A 106 -4.90 -8.64 -15.81
N PRO A 107 -5.54 -7.58 -16.34
CA PRO A 107 -7.00 -7.44 -16.26
C PRO A 107 -7.72 -8.68 -16.82
N GLY A 108 -8.73 -9.17 -16.11
CA GLY A 108 -9.48 -10.36 -16.50
C GLY A 108 -8.79 -11.69 -16.17
N GLN A 109 -7.63 -11.70 -15.50
CA GLN A 109 -6.95 -12.93 -15.11
C GLN A 109 -6.67 -13.01 -13.59
N LEU A 110 -7.50 -13.77 -12.88
CA LEU A 110 -7.41 -14.05 -11.45
C LEU A 110 -6.47 -15.22 -11.12
N ARG A 111 -5.33 -15.36 -11.82
CA ARG A 111 -4.42 -16.48 -11.50
C ARG A 111 -3.72 -16.21 -10.17
N LYS A 112 -4.09 -16.96 -9.14
CA LYS A 112 -3.47 -16.93 -7.82
C LYS A 112 -1.94 -16.87 -7.88
N VAL A 113 -1.37 -15.90 -7.16
CA VAL A 113 0.07 -15.75 -6.95
C VAL A 113 0.32 -15.88 -5.46
N ASP A 114 0.75 -17.07 -5.05
CA ASP A 114 1.05 -17.41 -3.66
C ASP A 114 2.51 -17.05 -3.33
N THR A 115 2.81 -15.75 -3.27
CA THR A 115 4.13 -15.26 -2.90
C THR A 115 4.00 -13.95 -2.13
N VAL A 116 4.84 -13.80 -1.09
CA VAL A 116 4.94 -12.57 -0.33
C VAL A 116 6.12 -11.78 -0.89
N PHE A 117 5.89 -10.53 -1.26
CA PHE A 117 6.91 -9.65 -1.78
C PHE A 117 7.25 -8.57 -0.76
N LEU A 118 8.53 -8.20 -0.63
CA LEU A 118 8.98 -7.04 0.11
C LEU A 118 9.31 -5.93 -0.88
N VAL A 119 8.69 -4.77 -0.71
CA VAL A 119 8.89 -3.60 -1.55
C VAL A 119 9.27 -2.42 -0.66
N SER A 120 10.43 -1.81 -0.92
CA SER A 120 10.99 -0.75 -0.09
C SER A 120 11.13 0.57 -0.85
N GLY A 121 11.31 1.66 -0.11
CA GLY A 121 11.51 3.00 -0.69
C GLY A 121 10.23 3.64 -1.24
N LEU A 122 9.06 3.18 -0.78
CA LEU A 122 7.76 3.66 -1.26
C LEU A 122 7.40 4.99 -0.62
N GLN A 123 6.98 5.94 -1.45
CA GLN A 123 6.34 7.16 -0.99
C GLN A 123 4.82 6.94 -0.90
N ILE A 124 4.19 7.41 0.17
CA ILE A 124 2.73 7.45 0.26
C ILE A 124 2.27 8.83 -0.18
N MET A 125 1.67 8.90 -1.37
CA MET A 125 1.30 10.15 -2.06
C MET A 125 -0.03 10.72 -1.57
N GLY A 126 -0.92 9.85 -1.10
CA GLY A 126 -2.25 10.24 -0.64
C GLY A 126 -2.89 9.19 0.24
N LEU A 127 -3.72 9.67 1.16
CA LEU A 127 -4.60 8.87 2.00
C LEU A 127 -6.02 9.36 1.78
N SER A 128 -6.94 8.45 1.53
CA SER A 128 -8.36 8.74 1.36
C SER A 128 -9.21 7.68 2.04
N SER A 129 -10.51 7.96 2.20
CA SER A 129 -11.45 6.98 2.72
C SER A 129 -11.59 5.76 1.80
N VAL A 130 -11.78 4.59 2.39
CA VAL A 130 -12.24 3.40 1.65
C VAL A 130 -13.70 3.52 1.19
N LYS A 131 -14.50 4.38 1.85
CA LYS A 131 -15.87 4.73 1.48
C LYS A 131 -15.86 6.01 0.66
N SER A 132 -15.93 5.88 -0.66
CA SER A 132 -15.95 7.02 -1.58
C SER A 132 -17.13 7.98 -1.36
N GLU A 133 -18.24 7.49 -0.80
CA GLU A 133 -19.48 8.27 -0.65
C GLU A 133 -19.48 9.20 0.57
N THR A 134 -18.84 8.79 1.68
CA THR A 134 -18.91 9.52 2.96
C THR A 134 -17.61 10.22 3.33
N ASP A 135 -16.51 9.91 2.63
CA ASP A 135 -15.14 10.34 2.97
C ASP A 135 -14.73 10.02 4.43
N GLU A 136 -15.44 9.12 5.12
CA GLU A 136 -15.14 8.76 6.51
C GLU A 136 -13.96 7.80 6.62
N TRP A 137 -12.97 8.12 7.45
CA TRP A 137 -11.79 7.26 7.67
C TRP A 137 -12.06 6.15 8.69
N ILE A 138 -13.16 6.27 9.43
CA ILE A 138 -13.54 5.37 10.51
C ILE A 138 -14.71 4.49 10.10
N LEU A 139 -14.56 3.19 10.33
CA LEU A 139 -15.59 2.16 10.14
C LEU A 139 -16.06 1.62 11.49
N SER A 140 -17.36 1.41 11.58
CA SER A 140 -17.99 0.69 12.68
C SER A 140 -17.85 -0.82 12.48
N SER A 141 -17.25 -1.48 13.46
CA SER A 141 -16.95 -2.92 13.43
C SER A 141 -17.43 -3.61 14.69
N CYS A 142 -17.70 -4.90 14.59
CA CYS A 142 -18.00 -5.78 15.71
C CYS A 142 -16.77 -5.91 16.61
N SER A 143 -16.90 -5.66 17.91
CA SER A 143 -15.78 -5.82 18.85
C SER A 143 -15.25 -7.26 18.93
N THR A 144 -16.09 -8.25 18.63
CA THR A 144 -15.73 -9.68 18.66
C THR A 144 -15.04 -10.15 17.38
N CYS A 145 -15.66 -9.97 16.21
CA CYS A 145 -15.16 -10.55 14.94
C CYS A 145 -14.61 -9.51 13.95
N LYS A 146 -14.59 -8.24 14.31
CA LYS A 146 -14.08 -7.10 13.53
C LYS A 146 -14.75 -6.88 12.16
N ARG A 147 -15.83 -7.61 11.85
CA ARG A 147 -16.68 -7.37 10.66
C ARG A 147 -17.56 -6.14 10.85
N ALA A 148 -18.15 -5.64 9.76
CA ALA A 148 -19.04 -4.48 9.80
C ALA A 148 -20.14 -4.60 10.88
N PHE A 149 -20.38 -3.50 11.58
CA PHE A 149 -21.44 -3.35 12.58
C PHE A 149 -22.69 -2.68 11.95
N PRO A 150 -23.93 -3.07 12.30
CA PRO A 150 -24.31 -4.11 13.26
C PRO A 150 -23.96 -5.52 12.79
N CYS A 151 -23.46 -6.36 13.71
CA CYS A 151 -22.98 -7.69 13.36
C CYS A 151 -24.11 -8.71 13.36
N GLN A 152 -24.36 -9.37 12.22
CA GLN A 152 -25.36 -10.45 12.16
C GLN A 152 -24.94 -11.71 12.95
N ALA A 153 -23.63 -11.96 13.07
CA ALA A 153 -23.11 -13.13 13.78
C ALA A 153 -23.02 -12.92 15.30
N HIS A 154 -22.89 -11.67 15.75
CA HIS A 154 -22.81 -11.32 17.17
C HIS A 154 -23.75 -10.13 17.44
N PRO A 155 -25.08 -10.38 17.56
CA PRO A 155 -26.06 -9.31 17.75
C PRO A 155 -25.82 -8.49 19.02
N ASP A 156 -25.28 -9.12 20.06
CA ASP A 156 -25.01 -8.51 21.36
C ASP A 156 -23.58 -7.92 21.47
N ALA A 157 -22.77 -8.01 20.42
CA ALA A 157 -21.41 -7.47 20.46
C ALA A 157 -21.44 -5.94 20.44
N ALA A 158 -20.52 -5.33 21.20
CA ALA A 158 -20.34 -3.88 21.19
C ALA A 158 -19.78 -3.39 19.85
N GLU A 159 -20.03 -2.11 19.57
CA GLU A 159 -19.42 -1.39 18.45
C GLU A 159 -17.97 -1.02 18.79
N GLU A 160 -17.07 -1.21 17.83
CA GLU A 160 -15.69 -0.76 17.85
C GLU A 160 -15.42 0.14 16.63
N LYS A 161 -14.71 1.25 16.83
CA LYS A 161 -14.35 2.19 15.77
C LYS A 161 -12.95 1.86 15.24
N ARG A 162 -12.87 1.46 13.97
CA ARG A 162 -11.63 1.02 13.31
C ARG A 162 -11.30 1.91 12.12
N VAL A 163 -10.04 2.26 11.96
CA VAL A 163 -9.56 3.03 10.81
C VAL A 163 -9.51 2.12 9.58
N ALA A 164 -9.89 2.63 8.41
CA ALA A 164 -9.65 1.97 7.14
C ALA A 164 -9.40 3.02 6.04
N LEU A 165 -8.20 2.97 5.45
CA LEU A 165 -7.72 3.97 4.51
C LEU A 165 -7.36 3.33 3.18
N ARG A 166 -7.58 4.08 2.11
CA ARG A 166 -6.96 3.82 0.81
C ARG A 166 -5.70 4.66 0.73
N ALA A 167 -4.55 4.01 0.59
CA ALA A 167 -3.25 4.66 0.46
C ALA A 167 -2.72 4.50 -0.97
N VAL A 168 -2.20 5.59 -1.54
CA VAL A 168 -1.53 5.58 -2.85
C VAL A 168 -0.04 5.48 -2.64
N PHE A 169 0.52 4.31 -2.90
CA PHE A 169 1.96 4.04 -2.85
C PHE A 169 2.58 4.38 -4.20
N ALA A 170 3.77 4.97 -4.17
CA ALA A 170 4.52 5.35 -5.36
C ALA A 170 5.97 4.94 -5.24
N ASP A 171 6.52 4.38 -6.31
CA ASP A 171 7.95 4.37 -6.58
C ASP A 171 8.28 5.35 -7.72
N SER A 172 9.44 5.22 -8.33
CA SER A 172 9.82 6.07 -9.46
C SER A 172 9.01 5.81 -10.72
N ASP A 173 8.54 4.58 -10.93
CA ASP A 173 8.05 4.11 -12.22
C ASP A 173 6.53 3.90 -12.25
N CYS A 174 5.87 3.81 -11.08
CA CYS A 174 4.43 3.60 -10.99
C CYS A 174 3.81 4.10 -9.67
N GLN A 175 2.48 4.13 -9.67
CA GLN A 175 1.65 4.30 -8.48
C GLN A 175 0.67 3.13 -8.35
N CYS A 176 0.39 2.72 -7.11
CA CYS A 176 -0.59 1.67 -6.81
C CYS A 176 -1.38 2.02 -5.55
N SER A 177 -2.69 1.82 -5.60
CA SER A 177 -3.56 1.99 -4.44
C SER A 177 -3.72 0.68 -3.68
N MET A 178 -3.46 0.70 -2.37
CA MET A 178 -3.70 -0.43 -1.47
C MET A 178 -4.54 0.02 -0.27
N VAL A 179 -5.35 -0.90 0.27
CA VAL A 179 -6.14 -0.65 1.47
C VAL A 179 -5.31 -0.94 2.73
N LEU A 180 -5.30 0.00 3.66
CA LEU A 180 -4.70 -0.12 4.99
C LEU A 180 -5.82 -0.21 6.02
N TYR A 181 -5.99 -1.39 6.60
CA TYR A 181 -6.90 -1.60 7.72
C TYR A 181 -6.27 -1.15 9.04
N HIS A 182 -7.10 -0.96 10.06
CA HIS A 182 -6.75 -0.43 11.38
C HIS A 182 -5.39 -0.89 11.93
N ASP A 183 -5.16 -2.21 11.99
CA ASP A 183 -3.93 -2.75 12.58
C ASP A 183 -2.67 -2.33 11.78
N HIS A 184 -2.77 -2.18 10.46
CA HIS A 184 -1.67 -1.65 9.64
C HIS A 184 -1.39 -0.18 9.96
N VAL A 185 -2.44 0.62 10.14
CA VAL A 185 -2.32 2.05 10.46
C VAL A 185 -1.77 2.21 11.88
N GLU A 186 -2.29 1.45 12.84
CA GLU A 186 -1.83 1.48 14.22
C GLU A 186 -0.36 1.09 14.33
N LEU A 187 0.06 -0.01 13.71
CA LEU A 187 1.46 -0.44 13.71
C LEU A 187 2.37 0.61 13.05
N ALA A 188 1.97 1.16 11.90
CA ALA A 188 2.74 2.19 11.21
C ALA A 188 2.93 3.46 12.07
N LEU A 189 1.90 3.85 12.83
CA LEU A 189 1.98 4.97 13.77
C LEU A 189 2.87 4.65 14.97
N GLN A 190 2.77 3.44 15.54
CA GLN A 190 3.59 3.01 16.66
C GLN A 190 5.08 3.02 16.33
N GLU A 191 5.46 2.53 15.14
CA GLU A 191 6.85 2.57 14.64
C GLU A 191 7.37 4.01 14.43
N GLN A 192 6.49 5.01 14.40
CA GLN A 192 6.83 6.43 14.34
C GLN A 192 6.66 7.15 15.70
N GLY A 193 6.31 6.43 16.77
CA GLY A 193 6.11 6.99 18.11
C GLY A 193 4.73 7.60 18.37
N TYR A 194 3.75 7.32 17.52
CA TYR A 194 2.37 7.78 17.64
C TYR A 194 1.42 6.62 18.00
N SER A 195 0.23 6.94 18.48
CA SER A 195 -0.81 5.93 18.80
C SER A 195 -2.17 6.42 18.35
N LEU A 196 -3.01 5.51 17.84
CA LEU A 196 -4.40 5.84 17.55
C LEU A 196 -5.16 6.12 18.86
N PRO A 197 -6.03 7.15 18.87
CA PRO A 197 -6.88 7.40 20.03
C PRO A 197 -7.89 6.26 20.22
N ASN A 198 -8.19 5.92 21.47
CA ASN A 198 -9.22 4.95 21.81
C ASN A 198 -10.29 5.61 22.70
N PRO A 199 -11.53 5.81 22.21
CA PRO A 199 -12.05 5.42 20.90
C PRO A 199 -11.57 6.32 19.75
N CYS A 200 -11.39 5.72 18.56
CA CYS A 200 -11.08 6.47 17.34
C CYS A 200 -12.29 7.32 16.89
N LYS A 201 -12.04 8.62 16.65
CA LYS A 201 -13.02 9.56 16.07
C LYS A 201 -12.44 10.19 14.82
N ASP A 202 -13.26 10.34 13.79
CA ASP A 202 -12.83 10.98 12.55
C ASP A 202 -12.83 12.51 12.73
N THR A 203 -11.66 13.07 13.04
CA THR A 203 -11.47 14.52 13.21
C THR A 203 -10.38 15.05 12.28
N ALA A 204 -10.39 16.35 12.01
CA ALA A 204 -9.38 16.99 11.17
C ALA A 204 -7.97 16.81 11.75
N GLU A 205 -7.84 16.82 13.07
CA GLU A 205 -6.59 16.61 13.81
C GLU A 205 -6.06 15.19 13.59
N LEU A 206 -6.90 14.16 13.77
CA LEU A 206 -6.52 12.77 13.52
C LEU A 206 -6.05 12.59 12.06
N ARG A 207 -6.82 13.10 11.09
CA ARG A 207 -6.46 13.01 9.67
C ARG A 207 -5.15 13.73 9.37
N SER A 208 -4.86 14.85 10.04
CA SER A 208 -3.61 15.58 9.89
C SER A 208 -2.43 14.77 10.45
N GLU A 209 -2.58 14.24 11.67
CA GLU A 209 -1.56 13.44 12.35
C GLU A 209 -1.21 12.19 11.56
N VAL A 210 -2.22 11.43 11.12
CA VAL A 210 -2.01 10.23 10.31
C VAL A 210 -1.36 10.58 8.98
N ARG A 211 -1.79 11.66 8.28
CA ARG A 211 -1.12 12.08 7.03
C ARG A 211 0.34 12.47 7.26
N ASN A 212 0.63 13.19 8.33
CA ASN A 212 1.98 13.64 8.63
C ASN A 212 2.89 12.46 8.96
N ALA A 213 2.44 11.51 9.79
CA ALA A 213 3.18 10.30 10.11
C ALA A 213 3.45 9.44 8.85
N PHE A 214 2.48 9.31 7.95
CA PHE A 214 2.66 8.57 6.70
C PHE A 214 3.56 9.29 5.69
N ARG A 215 3.68 10.61 5.78
CA ARG A 215 4.58 11.42 4.93
C ARG A 215 5.99 11.54 5.48
N SER A 216 6.20 11.34 6.79
CA SER A 216 7.48 11.50 7.46
C SER A 216 8.48 10.37 7.22
N ALA A 217 8.21 9.46 6.31
CA ALA A 217 9.15 8.42 5.92
C ALA A 217 8.89 7.94 4.49
N LEU A 218 9.91 7.32 3.91
CA LEU A 218 9.68 6.27 2.91
C LEU A 218 9.34 4.96 3.62
N TRP A 219 8.62 4.08 2.94
CA TRP A 219 8.03 2.89 3.53
C TRP A 219 8.52 1.60 2.88
N THR A 220 8.60 0.56 3.71
CA THR A 220 8.73 -0.84 3.30
C THR A 220 7.42 -1.56 3.55
N CYS A 221 6.93 -2.26 2.53
CA CYS A 221 5.68 -2.98 2.55
C CYS A 221 5.89 -4.46 2.20
N LYS A 222 5.29 -5.36 2.98
CA LYS A 222 5.07 -6.75 2.55
C LYS A 222 3.72 -6.83 1.84
N VAL A 223 3.75 -7.32 0.62
CA VAL A 223 2.61 -7.31 -0.31
C VAL A 223 2.29 -8.73 -0.76
N THR A 224 1.01 -9.04 -0.87
CA THR A 224 0.50 -10.25 -1.54
C THR A 224 -0.47 -9.87 -2.65
N PHE A 225 -0.72 -10.78 -3.59
CA PHE A 225 -1.83 -10.62 -4.53
C PHE A 225 -3.12 -11.11 -3.92
N ARG A 226 -4.18 -10.31 -4.08
CA ARG A 226 -5.55 -10.66 -3.68
C ARG A 226 -6.44 -10.67 -4.92
N GLU A 227 -7.28 -11.68 -5.01
CA GLU A 227 -8.30 -11.76 -6.05
C GLU A 227 -9.45 -10.80 -5.73
N ASN A 228 -9.80 -9.93 -6.69
CA ASN A 228 -11.03 -9.15 -6.67
C ASN A 228 -11.99 -9.75 -7.70
N ASP A 229 -12.86 -10.65 -7.24
CA ASP A 229 -13.86 -11.33 -8.08
C ASP A 229 -14.85 -10.36 -8.72
N TYR A 230 -15.15 -9.24 -8.06
CA TYR A 230 -16.10 -8.27 -8.60
C TYR A 230 -15.51 -7.56 -9.83
N GLN A 231 -14.27 -7.11 -9.72
CA GLN A 231 -13.58 -6.41 -10.81
C GLN A 231 -12.86 -7.36 -11.79
N GLN A 232 -12.80 -8.66 -11.47
CA GLN A 232 -12.08 -9.68 -12.24
C GLN A 232 -10.59 -9.31 -12.44
N ILE A 233 -9.96 -8.76 -11.41
CA ILE A 233 -8.53 -8.39 -11.42
C ILE A 233 -7.82 -8.88 -10.16
N LEU A 234 -6.50 -9.07 -10.26
CA LEU A 234 -5.63 -9.18 -9.10
C LEU A 234 -5.32 -7.78 -8.58
N GLU A 235 -5.35 -7.61 -7.27
CA GLU A 235 -4.96 -6.38 -6.58
C GLU A 235 -3.78 -6.66 -5.65
N LEU A 236 -3.00 -5.63 -5.36
CA LEU A 236 -1.97 -5.70 -4.32
C LEU A 236 -2.62 -5.45 -2.96
N GLU A 237 -2.30 -6.32 -2.00
CA GLU A 237 -2.74 -6.21 -0.61
C GLU A 237 -1.52 -6.02 0.30
N CYS A 238 -1.51 -4.90 1.04
CA CYS A 238 -0.53 -4.65 2.09
C CYS A 238 -0.81 -5.60 3.26
N ARG A 239 0.23 -6.32 3.69
CA ARG A 239 0.21 -7.26 4.83
C ARG A 239 0.98 -6.75 6.04
N HIS A 240 2.02 -5.95 5.79
CA HIS A 240 2.85 -5.38 6.84
C HIS A 240 3.52 -4.12 6.30
N LEU A 241 3.60 -3.08 7.13
CA LEU A 241 4.10 -1.77 6.75
C LEU A 241 5.06 -1.26 7.83
N THR A 242 6.26 -0.87 7.43
CA THR A 242 7.31 -0.35 8.34
C THR A 242 8.03 0.84 7.71
N PRO A 243 8.50 1.81 8.51
CA PRO A 243 9.35 2.89 8.02
C PRO A 243 10.66 2.34 7.44
N PHE A 244 11.03 2.80 6.25
CA PHE A 244 12.28 2.47 5.57
C PHE A 244 13.34 3.55 5.78
N LEU A 245 12.96 4.81 5.55
CA LEU A 245 13.83 5.98 5.69
C LEU A 245 13.01 7.09 6.38
N PRO A 246 13.08 7.20 7.71
CA PRO A 246 12.37 8.25 8.45
C PRO A 246 13.07 9.59 8.26
N PHE A 247 12.30 10.65 8.01
CA PHE A 247 12.82 12.00 7.81
C PHE A 247 12.99 12.77 9.12
N ASN A 248 12.36 12.32 10.20
CA ASN A 248 12.30 12.96 11.50
C ASN A 248 13.24 12.36 12.55
N GLN A 249 13.99 11.31 12.20
CA GLN A 249 14.82 10.54 13.14
C GLN A 249 16.17 10.18 12.53
N ASP A 250 17.06 9.59 13.34
CA ASP A 250 18.33 9.06 12.87
C ASP A 250 18.07 7.96 11.84
N CYS A 251 18.68 8.12 10.67
CA CYS A 251 18.53 7.18 9.57
C CYS A 251 19.58 6.08 9.66
N PRO A 252 19.23 4.82 9.35
CA PRO A 252 20.24 3.78 9.16
C PRO A 252 21.10 4.08 7.93
N ASP A 253 22.34 3.59 7.92
CA ASP A 253 23.15 3.57 6.69
C ASP A 253 22.48 2.65 5.67
N LEU A 254 21.92 3.24 4.62
CA LEU A 254 21.22 2.52 3.57
C LEU A 254 22.15 2.24 2.39
N THR A 255 22.41 0.97 2.12
CA THR A 255 22.95 0.53 0.82
C THR A 255 21.78 0.03 -0.04
N PRO A 256 21.35 0.75 -1.10
CA PRO A 256 20.07 0.44 -1.76
C PRO A 256 20.18 -0.72 -2.76
N HIS A 257 20.35 -1.95 -2.26
CA HIS A 257 20.32 -3.16 -3.10
C HIS A 257 19.01 -3.28 -3.93
N MET A 258 17.95 -2.61 -3.49
CA MET A 258 16.66 -2.53 -4.18
C MET A 258 16.73 -1.84 -5.55
N LEU A 259 17.72 -0.97 -5.79
CA LEU A 259 17.84 -0.25 -7.07
C LEU A 259 18.38 -1.14 -8.21
N GLU A 260 18.93 -2.29 -7.87
CA GLU A 260 19.39 -3.32 -8.80
C GLU A 260 18.27 -4.29 -9.18
N LEU A 261 17.10 -4.18 -8.55
CA LEU A 261 15.98 -5.05 -8.84
C LEU A 261 15.31 -4.65 -10.17
N PRO A 262 14.71 -5.63 -10.87
CA PRO A 262 13.94 -5.36 -12.07
C PRO A 262 12.80 -4.37 -11.82
N ARG A 263 12.55 -3.48 -12.78
CA ARG A 263 11.52 -2.43 -12.76
C ARG A 263 10.67 -2.50 -14.03
N CYS A 264 9.43 -2.01 -13.99
CA CYS A 264 8.60 -1.81 -15.19
C CYS A 264 8.31 -0.32 -15.36
N SER A 265 8.51 0.24 -16.55
CA SER A 265 8.09 1.62 -16.81
C SER A 265 6.60 1.64 -17.16
N LEU A 266 5.77 1.79 -16.14
CA LEU A 266 4.30 1.85 -16.29
C LEU A 266 3.78 3.29 -16.42
N GLY A 267 4.62 4.27 -16.10
CA GLY A 267 4.25 5.67 -16.06
C GLY A 267 3.44 6.02 -14.81
N GLY A 268 3.28 7.33 -14.60
CA GLY A 268 2.49 7.84 -13.47
C GLY A 268 3.14 7.61 -12.10
N GLY A 269 4.44 7.26 -12.05
CA GLY A 269 5.22 7.19 -10.81
C GLY A 269 5.48 8.56 -10.18
N CYS A 270 6.40 8.59 -9.22
CA CYS A 270 6.88 9.81 -8.58
C CYS A 270 8.41 9.75 -8.43
N PRO A 271 9.17 9.90 -9.54
CA PRO A 271 10.63 9.81 -9.53
C PRO A 271 11.26 10.91 -8.68
N VAL A 272 12.41 10.61 -8.09
CA VAL A 272 13.29 11.63 -7.51
C VAL A 272 13.98 12.42 -8.63
N ALA A 273 14.19 13.73 -8.47
CA ALA A 273 14.83 14.56 -9.47
C ALA A 273 15.71 15.65 -8.86
N ALA A 274 16.86 15.92 -9.49
CA ALA A 274 17.53 17.20 -9.34
C ALA A 274 16.76 18.25 -10.15
N LEU A 275 16.45 19.39 -9.55
CA LEU A 275 15.59 20.40 -10.19
C LEU A 275 16.19 20.97 -11.48
N ARG A 276 17.52 20.92 -11.62
CA ARG A 276 18.24 21.33 -12.82
C ARG A 276 17.94 20.45 -14.03
N ASP A 277 17.63 19.18 -13.80
CA ASP A 277 17.47 18.18 -14.86
C ASP A 277 16.01 18.04 -15.31
N LEU A 278 15.09 18.72 -14.62
CA LEU A 278 13.67 18.71 -14.96
C LEU A 278 13.42 19.50 -16.24
N ARG A 279 12.68 18.86 -17.15
CA ARG A 279 12.10 19.50 -18.33
C ARG A 279 10.59 19.48 -18.19
N VAL A 280 9.95 20.47 -18.79
CA VAL A 280 8.50 20.63 -18.78
C VAL A 280 8.01 20.43 -20.19
N ASP A 281 7.16 19.43 -20.39
CA ASP A 281 6.32 19.34 -21.57
C ASP A 281 5.08 20.20 -21.34
N THR A 282 5.08 21.39 -21.91
CA THR A 282 3.98 22.36 -21.77
C THR A 282 2.70 21.91 -22.46
N ASP A 283 2.80 21.07 -23.48
CA ASP A 283 1.64 20.60 -24.25
C ASP A 283 0.89 19.50 -23.48
N LEU A 284 1.63 18.62 -22.80
CA LEU A 284 1.08 17.53 -21.99
C LEU A 284 0.90 17.89 -20.52
N GLY A 285 1.45 19.03 -20.07
CA GLY A 285 1.43 19.43 -18.67
C GLY A 285 2.24 18.49 -17.77
N SER A 286 3.29 17.86 -18.32
CA SER A 286 4.02 16.77 -17.67
C SER A 286 5.48 17.12 -17.42
N LEU A 287 6.07 16.52 -16.37
CA LEU A 287 7.48 16.69 -16.06
C LEU A 287 8.26 15.53 -16.68
N THR A 288 9.31 15.86 -17.41
CA THR A 288 10.22 14.89 -18.01
C THR A 288 11.57 14.96 -17.30
N ILE A 289 12.06 13.82 -16.84
CA ILE A 289 13.42 13.65 -16.32
C ILE A 289 14.11 12.63 -17.21
N GLN A 290 15.09 13.07 -18.00
CA GLN A 290 15.73 12.21 -19.01
C GLN A 290 14.68 11.61 -19.98
N GLU A 291 14.35 10.32 -19.84
CA GLU A 291 13.36 9.59 -20.65
C GLU A 291 12.11 9.19 -19.84
N ILE A 292 11.98 9.68 -18.59
CA ILE A 292 10.87 9.36 -17.70
C ILE A 292 9.90 10.53 -17.66
N ASP A 293 8.66 10.29 -18.08
CA ASP A 293 7.55 11.23 -17.93
C ASP A 293 6.77 10.93 -16.65
N ALA A 294 6.56 11.97 -15.84
CA ALA A 294 5.83 11.88 -14.58
C ALA A 294 4.95 13.11 -14.33
N PRO A 295 3.77 12.94 -13.71
CA PRO A 295 2.89 14.06 -13.35
C PRO A 295 3.42 14.87 -12.16
N SER A 296 4.28 14.25 -11.34
CA SER A 296 4.89 14.85 -10.17
C SER A 296 6.21 14.18 -9.85
N VAL A 297 7.12 14.90 -9.19
CA VAL A 297 8.45 14.40 -8.85
C VAL A 297 8.77 14.72 -7.38
N ARG A 298 9.66 13.92 -6.78
CA ARG A 298 10.24 14.17 -5.46
C ARG A 298 11.53 14.97 -5.63
N ALA A 299 11.67 16.03 -4.85
CA ALA A 299 12.92 16.77 -4.77
C ALA A 299 13.31 17.00 -3.31
N LEU A 300 14.58 17.29 -3.08
CA LEU A 300 15.13 17.73 -1.81
C LEU A 300 15.60 19.17 -1.97
N VAL A 301 15.02 20.07 -1.19
CA VAL A 301 15.26 21.51 -1.29
C VAL A 301 15.66 22.08 0.06
N MET A 302 16.50 23.10 0.06
CA MET A 302 16.92 23.85 1.23
C MET A 302 16.47 25.29 1.10
N PHE A 303 15.83 25.82 2.13
CA PHE A 303 15.47 27.24 2.16
C PHE A 303 16.73 28.11 2.25
N ASN A 304 16.79 29.17 1.43
CA ASN A 304 17.91 30.09 1.41
C ASN A 304 17.50 31.49 1.92
N GLU A 305 18.47 32.41 1.99
CA GLU A 305 18.25 33.78 2.47
C GLU A 305 17.70 34.72 1.38
N VAL A 306 17.53 34.24 0.14
CA VAL A 306 17.08 35.08 -0.96
C VAL A 306 15.62 35.42 -0.82
N GLN A 307 15.35 36.72 -0.68
CA GLN A 307 14.01 37.27 -0.65
C GLN A 307 13.55 37.56 -2.08
N LEU A 308 12.36 37.07 -2.41
CA LEU A 308 11.67 37.46 -3.64
C LEU A 308 10.97 38.81 -3.41
N PRO A 309 10.79 39.63 -4.45
CA PRO A 309 9.97 40.84 -4.37
C PRO A 309 8.58 40.57 -3.76
N ASP A 310 8.02 41.51 -3.00
CA ASP A 310 6.76 41.31 -2.26
C ASP A 310 5.58 40.95 -3.18
N ASP A 311 5.52 41.57 -4.36
CA ASP A 311 4.53 41.32 -5.41
C ASP A 311 4.66 39.93 -6.06
N GLU A 312 5.82 39.29 -5.92
CA GLU A 312 6.06 37.91 -6.35
C GLU A 312 5.88 36.90 -5.20
N SER A 313 6.33 37.25 -3.99
CA SER A 313 6.43 36.35 -2.85
C SER A 313 5.08 36.00 -2.23
N LEU A 314 4.13 36.94 -2.24
CA LEU A 314 2.79 36.76 -1.71
C LEU A 314 1.75 37.34 -2.66
N GLN A 315 0.96 36.46 -3.25
CA GLN A 315 -0.10 36.82 -4.20
C GLN A 315 -1.44 36.28 -3.69
N GLN A 316 -2.53 37.02 -3.90
CA GLN A 316 -3.87 36.46 -3.71
C GLN A 316 -4.16 35.47 -4.84
N ASP A 317 -4.75 34.32 -4.52
CA ASP A 317 -5.10 33.38 -5.57
C ASP A 317 -6.25 33.95 -6.43
N PRO A 318 -6.11 34.01 -7.77
CA PRO A 318 -7.12 34.62 -8.63
C PRO A 318 -8.45 33.85 -8.65
N GLN A 319 -8.45 32.57 -8.25
CA GLN A 319 -9.64 31.72 -8.22
C GLN A 319 -10.34 31.72 -6.85
N SER A 320 -9.70 32.22 -5.79
CA SER A 320 -10.29 32.23 -4.45
C SER A 320 -9.78 33.38 -3.59
N ALA A 321 -10.69 34.26 -3.19
CA ALA A 321 -10.37 35.43 -2.36
C ALA A 321 -9.78 35.07 -0.98
N SER A 322 -10.04 33.86 -0.47
CA SER A 322 -9.53 33.37 0.81
C SER A 322 -8.24 32.55 0.70
N ALA A 323 -7.78 32.27 -0.52
CA ALA A 323 -6.55 31.53 -0.76
C ALA A 323 -5.40 32.49 -1.10
N MET A 324 -4.22 32.15 -0.60
CA MET A 324 -2.99 32.84 -0.90
C MET A 324 -2.08 31.92 -1.69
N ARG A 325 -1.22 32.52 -2.49
CA ARG A 325 -0.10 31.88 -3.17
C ARG A 325 1.17 32.47 -2.61
N VAL A 326 2.01 31.61 -2.03
CA VAL A 326 3.28 31.99 -1.44
C VAL A 326 4.40 31.39 -2.27
N LYS A 327 5.37 32.22 -2.66
CA LYS A 327 6.58 31.80 -3.38
C LYS A 327 7.82 32.04 -2.52
N ARG A 328 8.76 31.10 -2.56
CA ARG A 328 10.07 31.21 -1.91
C ARG A 328 11.17 30.71 -2.82
N SER A 329 12.33 31.35 -2.72
CA SER A 329 13.55 30.82 -3.31
C SER A 329 14.09 29.68 -2.45
N VAL A 330 14.57 28.63 -3.12
CA VAL A 330 15.20 27.47 -2.50
C VAL A 330 16.39 27.01 -3.32
N ASP A 331 17.34 26.38 -2.64
CA ASP A 331 18.47 25.71 -3.25
C ASP A 331 18.16 24.22 -3.39
N CYS A 332 18.44 23.62 -4.56
CA CYS A 332 18.25 22.20 -4.78
C CYS A 332 19.42 21.42 -4.17
N CYS A 333 19.13 20.53 -3.22
CA CYS A 333 20.14 19.74 -2.51
C CYS A 333 20.73 18.60 -3.36
N LEU A 334 20.07 18.24 -4.46
CA LEU A 334 20.44 17.11 -5.32
C LEU A 334 21.19 17.54 -6.58
N SER A 335 21.25 18.84 -6.85
CA SER A 335 21.99 19.40 -7.98
C SER A 335 23.45 19.60 -7.59
N VAL A 336 24.37 19.20 -8.46
CA VAL A 336 25.79 19.57 -8.30
C VAL A 336 25.90 21.09 -8.37
N PRO A 337 26.63 21.74 -7.43
CA PRO A 337 26.92 23.17 -7.52
C PRO A 337 27.52 23.53 -8.87
N ASP A 338 27.23 24.74 -9.35
CA ASP A 338 27.85 25.24 -10.56
C ASP A 338 29.38 25.27 -10.42
N ALA A 339 30.11 24.72 -11.41
CA ALA A 339 31.56 24.54 -11.30
C ALA A 339 32.33 25.87 -11.33
N GLU A 340 31.77 26.92 -11.94
CA GLU A 340 32.41 28.23 -12.08
C GLU A 340 32.12 29.14 -10.89
N THR A 341 30.88 29.12 -10.40
CA THR A 341 30.42 30.01 -9.32
C THR A 341 30.40 29.35 -7.94
N LEU A 342 30.50 28.01 -7.87
CA LEU A 342 30.31 27.20 -6.67
C LEU A 342 28.95 27.40 -5.98
N LEU A 343 28.01 28.05 -6.67
CA LEU A 343 26.69 28.34 -6.12
C LEU A 343 25.76 27.13 -6.30
N PRO A 344 24.87 26.86 -5.33
CA PRO A 344 23.85 25.84 -5.47
C PRO A 344 22.87 26.19 -6.58
N PHE A 345 22.26 25.17 -7.20
CA PHE A 345 21.21 25.41 -8.18
C PHE A 345 19.96 25.98 -7.48
N ARG A 346 19.61 27.22 -7.80
CA ARG A 346 18.49 27.92 -7.18
C ARG A 346 17.22 27.80 -8.01
N SER A 347 16.11 27.53 -7.34
CA SER A 347 14.78 27.44 -7.92
C SER A 347 13.77 28.23 -7.10
N LYS A 348 12.53 28.32 -7.59
CA LYS A 348 11.39 28.84 -6.86
C LYS A 348 10.40 27.72 -6.60
N ILE A 349 9.91 27.63 -5.37
CA ILE A 349 8.77 26.78 -5.04
C ILE A 349 7.58 27.66 -4.68
N ARG A 350 6.38 27.20 -5.03
CA ARG A 350 5.12 27.85 -4.70
C ARG A 350 4.17 26.89 -3.99
N ALA A 351 3.44 27.41 -3.02
CA ALA A 351 2.29 26.73 -2.42
C ALA A 351 1.06 27.65 -2.55
N ALA A 352 -0.10 27.06 -2.79
CA ALA A 352 -1.36 27.78 -2.88
C ALA A 352 -2.42 27.14 -1.98
N GLY A 353 -3.24 27.96 -1.32
CA GLY A 353 -4.33 27.48 -0.48
C GLY A 353 -4.70 28.43 0.66
N PRO A 354 -5.55 28.00 1.61
CA PRO A 354 -5.82 28.76 2.82
C PRO A 354 -4.54 28.98 3.62
N ALA A 355 -4.55 29.93 4.56
CA ALA A 355 -3.39 30.23 5.41
C ALA A 355 -2.78 28.96 6.05
N SER A 356 -3.60 28.01 6.50
CA SER A 356 -3.13 26.73 7.07
C SER A 356 -2.32 25.87 6.09
N ALA A 357 -2.58 25.95 4.78
CA ALA A 357 -1.89 25.18 3.75
C ALA A 357 -0.58 25.83 3.28
N VAL A 358 -0.42 27.14 3.45
CA VAL A 358 0.78 27.89 3.02
C VAL A 358 1.62 28.40 4.19
N ASN A 359 1.16 28.24 5.43
CA ASN A 359 1.87 28.74 6.61
C ASN A 359 3.24 28.05 6.82
N TRP A 360 3.43 26.82 6.35
CA TRP A 360 4.71 26.13 6.44
C TRP A 360 5.80 26.85 5.64
N ILE A 361 5.51 27.27 4.40
CA ILE A 361 6.49 27.91 3.51
C ILE A 361 6.80 29.34 3.96
N LEU A 362 5.86 30.00 4.64
CA LEU A 362 6.06 31.31 5.28
C LEU A 362 6.95 31.22 6.53
N ARG A 363 6.87 30.11 7.27
CA ARG A 363 7.61 29.91 8.53
C ARG A 363 8.97 29.25 8.33
N ALA A 364 9.24 28.73 7.14
CA ALA A 364 10.47 28.02 6.84
C ALA A 364 11.69 28.95 6.98
N ARG A 365 12.72 28.46 7.67
CA ARG A 365 13.94 29.23 7.96
C ARG A 365 15.05 28.88 6.97
N PRO A 366 15.97 29.81 6.70
CA PRO A 366 17.18 29.49 5.94
C PRO A 366 17.92 28.30 6.55
N GLY A 367 18.37 27.38 5.71
CA GLY A 367 19.03 26.13 6.10
C GLY A 367 18.07 24.96 6.37
N GLU A 368 16.78 25.18 6.55
CA GLU A 368 15.81 24.08 6.71
C GLU A 368 15.69 23.28 5.40
N VAL A 369 15.84 21.97 5.50
CA VAL A 369 15.77 21.04 4.37
C VAL A 369 14.41 20.38 4.36
N HIS A 370 13.78 20.35 3.20
CA HIS A 370 12.50 19.71 2.99
C HIS A 370 12.57 18.73 1.84
N GLN A 371 11.95 17.57 2.05
CA GLN A 371 11.50 16.75 0.94
C GLN A 371 10.17 17.35 0.45
N VAL A 372 10.10 17.61 -0.85
CA VAL A 372 8.91 18.16 -1.50
C VAL A 372 8.48 17.24 -2.63
N VAL A 373 7.17 17.11 -2.79
CA VAL A 373 6.58 16.62 -4.03
C VAL A 373 6.09 17.81 -4.81
N ILE A 374 6.58 17.93 -6.04
CA ILE A 374 6.30 19.05 -6.91
C ILE A 374 5.66 18.61 -8.22
N MET A 375 4.93 19.53 -8.82
CA MET A 375 4.43 19.45 -10.19
C MET A 375 4.77 20.74 -10.93
N GLN A 376 4.51 20.75 -12.24
CA GLN A 376 4.70 21.92 -13.09
C GLN A 376 4.03 23.18 -12.54
N ALA A 377 4.71 24.32 -12.70
CA ALA A 377 4.14 25.65 -12.56
C ALA A 377 4.14 26.38 -13.93
N ASP A 378 3.53 27.57 -13.95
CA ASP A 378 3.36 28.34 -15.20
C ASP A 378 4.67 29.00 -15.68
N ALA A 379 5.68 29.11 -14.80
CA ALA A 379 6.94 29.79 -15.06
C ALA A 379 8.12 28.83 -15.02
N GLU A 380 9.17 29.13 -15.80
CA GLU A 380 10.42 28.36 -15.79
C GLU A 380 11.09 28.39 -14.41
N ASN A 381 11.64 27.23 -13.99
CA ASN A 381 12.29 27.03 -12.69
C ASN A 381 11.41 27.36 -11.46
N GLU A 382 10.09 27.46 -11.66
CA GLU A 382 9.07 27.55 -10.62
C GLU A 382 8.33 26.22 -10.52
N TRP A 383 8.06 25.77 -9.28
CA TRP A 383 7.42 24.48 -9.04
C TRP A 383 6.28 24.57 -8.05
N SER A 384 5.14 23.97 -8.37
CA SER A 384 4.00 23.89 -7.47
C SER A 384 4.18 22.74 -6.48
N VAL A 385 4.20 23.03 -5.19
CA VAL A 385 4.36 22.01 -4.14
C VAL A 385 3.00 21.38 -3.84
N LEU A 386 2.89 20.07 -4.09
CA LEU A 386 1.71 19.27 -3.77
C LEU A 386 1.65 18.95 -2.28
N TRP A 387 2.80 18.59 -1.70
CA TRP A 387 2.99 18.44 -0.27
C TRP A 387 4.48 18.44 0.06
N HIS A 388 4.79 18.59 1.34
CA HIS A 388 6.15 18.66 1.85
C HIS A 388 6.28 17.92 3.18
N VAL A 389 7.51 17.64 3.56
CA VAL A 389 7.88 17.22 4.91
C VAL A 389 9.28 17.75 5.22
N GLU A 390 9.47 18.22 6.44
CA GLU A 390 10.79 18.64 6.92
C GLU A 390 11.68 17.42 7.10
N VAL A 391 12.94 17.54 6.68
CA VAL A 391 13.98 16.55 6.91
C VAL A 391 14.85 17.07 8.03
N HIS A 392 14.79 16.38 9.17
CA HIS A 392 15.56 16.73 10.36
C HIS A 392 17.06 16.73 10.03
N GLU A 393 17.83 17.67 10.60
CA GLU A 393 19.26 17.89 10.30
C GLU A 393 20.08 16.58 10.27
N LYS A 394 19.84 15.71 11.26
CA LYS A 394 20.51 14.41 11.38
C LYS A 394 20.21 13.43 10.23
N ALA A 395 19.05 13.55 9.59
CA ALA A 395 18.62 12.71 8.47
C ALA A 395 19.07 13.26 7.11
N VAL A 396 19.42 14.55 7.01
CA VAL A 396 19.70 15.24 5.73
C VAL A 396 20.76 14.53 4.90
N LEU A 397 21.88 14.13 5.51
CA LEU A 397 22.97 13.45 4.80
C LEU A 397 22.53 12.10 4.24
N ALA A 398 21.83 11.29 5.03
CA ALA A 398 21.36 9.97 4.61
C ALA A 398 20.29 10.08 3.51
N VAL A 399 19.34 11.01 3.65
CA VAL A 399 18.30 11.26 2.64
C VAL A 399 18.91 11.77 1.34
N ASN A 400 19.85 12.71 1.41
CA ASN A 400 20.56 13.21 0.22
C ASN A 400 21.36 12.09 -0.46
N ALA A 401 22.13 11.30 0.29
CA ALA A 401 22.88 10.17 -0.27
C ALA A 401 21.97 9.16 -0.94
N TYR A 402 20.84 8.81 -0.30
CA TYR A 402 19.85 7.90 -0.86
C TYR A 402 19.21 8.44 -2.14
N TYR A 403 18.81 9.72 -2.17
CA TYR A 403 18.20 10.35 -3.34
C TYR A 403 19.18 10.55 -4.49
N SER A 404 20.42 10.94 -4.19
CA SER A 404 21.51 11.01 -5.17
C SER A 404 21.79 9.65 -5.78
N HIS A 405 21.76 8.59 -4.97
CA HIS A 405 21.91 7.23 -5.46
C HIS A 405 20.74 6.81 -6.36
N ILE A 406 19.49 7.15 -5.99
CA ILE A 406 18.31 6.95 -6.84
C ILE A 406 18.50 7.63 -8.19
N ILE A 407 18.85 8.92 -8.23
CA ILE A 407 19.06 9.68 -9.47
C ILE A 407 20.09 9.00 -10.37
N SER A 408 21.22 8.54 -9.79
CA SER A 408 22.26 7.84 -10.56
C SER A 408 21.80 6.52 -11.21
N LYS A 409 20.78 5.87 -10.63
CA LYS A 409 20.22 4.57 -11.06
C LYS A 409 18.86 4.67 -11.76
N GLN A 410 18.29 5.87 -11.83
CA GLN A 410 17.05 6.19 -12.55
C GLN A 410 17.28 6.40 -14.05
N THR A 411 18.53 6.34 -14.51
CA THR A 411 18.84 6.15 -15.94
C THR A 411 18.12 4.90 -16.43
N ALA A 412 17.63 4.91 -17.68
CA ALA A 412 16.81 3.88 -18.32
C ALA A 412 17.49 2.49 -18.37
N ALA A 413 17.69 1.87 -17.20
CA ALA A 413 18.02 0.46 -17.07
C ALA A 413 16.87 -0.31 -17.73
N ALA A 414 17.20 -1.38 -18.46
CA ALA A 414 16.24 -2.16 -19.23
C ALA A 414 15.03 -2.54 -18.35
N ALA A 415 13.93 -1.82 -18.53
CA ALA A 415 12.69 -2.10 -17.83
C ALA A 415 12.17 -3.46 -18.32
N LEU A 416 11.64 -4.26 -17.40
CA LEU A 416 10.89 -5.44 -17.73
C LEU A 416 9.75 -5.05 -18.67
N SER A 417 9.81 -5.59 -19.88
CA SER A 417 8.71 -5.55 -20.83
C SER A 417 7.93 -6.86 -20.71
N TYR A 418 6.65 -6.76 -20.35
CA TYR A 418 5.76 -7.90 -20.32
C TYR A 418 4.93 -7.93 -21.59
N ALA A 419 4.92 -9.07 -22.28
CA ALA A 419 4.03 -9.25 -23.41
C ALA A 419 2.56 -9.25 -22.94
N SER A 420 1.68 -8.72 -23.78
CA SER A 420 0.26 -8.51 -23.44
C SER A 420 -0.49 -9.83 -23.22
N GLU A 421 -0.07 -10.89 -23.89
CA GLU A 421 -0.66 -12.23 -23.79
C GLU A 421 -0.15 -13.06 -22.60
N TRP A 422 0.83 -12.56 -21.86
CA TRP A 422 1.39 -13.29 -20.72
C TRP A 422 0.45 -13.28 -19.53
N THR A 423 0.30 -14.44 -18.89
CA THR A 423 -0.48 -14.60 -17.66
C THR A 423 0.27 -14.04 -16.45
N PRO A 424 -0.40 -13.72 -15.34
CA PRO A 424 0.27 -13.26 -14.11
C PRO A 424 1.41 -14.18 -13.68
N GLY A 425 1.19 -15.50 -13.66
CA GLY A 425 2.23 -16.48 -13.33
C GLY A 425 3.38 -16.59 -14.34
N LYS A 426 3.20 -16.17 -15.60
CA LYS A 426 4.34 -16.01 -16.53
C LYS A 426 5.13 -14.74 -16.19
N ARG A 427 4.45 -13.63 -15.95
CA ARG A 427 5.09 -12.34 -15.58
C ARG A 427 5.90 -12.46 -14.29
N VAL A 428 5.37 -13.13 -13.26
CA VAL A 428 6.08 -13.41 -11.99
C VAL A 428 7.33 -14.28 -12.21
N ARG A 429 7.26 -15.29 -13.09
CA ARG A 429 8.44 -16.11 -13.43
C ARG A 429 9.52 -15.28 -14.15
N THR A 430 9.12 -14.44 -15.11
CA THR A 430 10.06 -13.54 -15.79
C THR A 430 10.70 -12.55 -14.80
N LEU A 431 9.90 -12.00 -13.87
CA LEU A 431 10.41 -11.16 -12.79
C LEU A 431 11.50 -11.90 -11.99
N ARG A 432 11.21 -13.10 -11.47
CA ARG A 432 12.20 -13.94 -10.77
C ARG A 432 13.45 -14.16 -11.60
N ASP A 433 13.29 -14.56 -12.86
CA ASP A 433 14.40 -14.98 -13.70
C ASP A 433 15.33 -13.81 -14.06
N SER A 434 14.81 -12.57 -13.99
CA SER A 434 15.52 -11.32 -14.21
C SER A 434 16.17 -10.73 -12.95
N MET A 435 15.91 -11.29 -11.76
CA MET A 435 16.52 -10.80 -10.52
C MET A 435 18.01 -11.17 -10.44
N PRO A 436 18.83 -10.36 -9.73
CA PRO A 436 20.18 -10.76 -9.34
C PRO A 436 20.20 -12.08 -8.57
N THR A 437 21.28 -12.87 -8.72
CA THR A 437 21.43 -14.22 -8.14
C THR A 437 20.96 -14.35 -6.68
N PRO A 438 21.38 -13.51 -5.72
CA PRO A 438 20.97 -13.69 -4.32
C PRO A 438 19.45 -13.62 -4.12
N PHE A 439 18.73 -12.81 -4.90
CA PHE A 439 17.28 -12.68 -4.81
C PHE A 439 16.57 -13.75 -5.62
N LYS A 440 17.13 -14.14 -6.78
CA LYS A 440 16.59 -15.18 -7.65
C LYS A 440 16.57 -16.57 -6.99
N THR A 441 17.58 -16.87 -6.18
CA THR A 441 17.71 -18.18 -5.48
C THR A 441 17.17 -18.17 -4.05
N SER A 442 16.48 -17.11 -3.63
CA SER A 442 15.89 -17.00 -2.30
C SER A 442 14.90 -18.15 -2.01
N SER A 443 14.95 -18.70 -0.80
CA SER A 443 13.96 -19.66 -0.29
C SER A 443 12.55 -19.07 -0.25
N ALA A 444 12.40 -17.75 -0.17
CA ALA A 444 11.12 -17.05 -0.13
C ALA A 444 10.26 -17.28 -1.40
N TRP A 445 10.88 -17.73 -2.51
CA TRP A 445 10.15 -18.17 -3.70
C TRP A 445 9.44 -19.52 -3.52
N GLN A 446 9.86 -20.32 -2.53
CA GLN A 446 9.42 -21.69 -2.28
C GLN A 446 8.37 -21.77 -1.17
N ASP A 447 8.12 -20.69 -0.43
CA ASP A 447 7.17 -20.63 0.69
C ASP A 447 5.70 -20.67 0.23
N GLN A 448 5.30 -21.87 -0.19
CA GLN A 448 3.98 -22.44 0.04
C GLN A 448 4.01 -23.13 1.41
N CYS A 449 3.50 -22.48 2.45
CA CYS A 449 3.04 -23.14 3.67
C CYS A 449 1.61 -22.67 3.96
#